data_AF-A0A5C7WN07-F1
#
_entry.id   AF-A0A5C7WN07-F1
#
_cell.length_a   1.000
_cell.length_b   1.000
_cell.length_c   1.000
_cell.angle_alpha   90.00
_cell.angle_beta   90.00
_cell.angle_gamma   90.00
#
_symmetry.space_group_name_H-M   'P 1'
#
loop_
_entity.id
_entity.type
_entity.pdbx_description
1 polymer ?
#
loop_
_entity_poly.entity_id
_entity_poly.type
_entity_poly.pdbx_seq_one_letter_code
_entity_poly.pdbx_strand_id
1 'polypeptide(L)'
;ENNSVIIAGFGRFGQIVGRVLIAKGITPTLIDNDPNQVDLTRQFGWRCYYGDASRLDVLEEAGIVEAKLLVIAVNDVEATLEMAKLVKERWPQVKIVVRARSRTDAFDLRELDLHPIRETFYSSLEAAKQSLIIIGETATAAGRIIKQFEKHDMEQLEATLKIRHDRKALSSQMEQGRQDLKTLLEMESNSLET
;
A
#
# COMPACT_ATOMS: atom_id res chain seq x y z
N GLU A 1 -20.88 -11.91 12.15
CA GLU A 1 -19.48 -11.71 12.57
C GLU A 1 -19.31 -10.22 12.82
N ASN A 2 -18.71 -9.83 13.95
CA ASN A 2 -18.76 -8.44 14.46
C ASN A 2 -17.33 -7.87 14.64
N ASN A 3 -16.36 -8.44 13.93
CA ASN A 3 -14.98 -7.96 13.98
C ASN A 3 -14.87 -6.58 13.34
N SER A 4 -14.12 -5.71 14.01
CA SER A 4 -13.86 -4.36 13.50
C SER A 4 -12.88 -4.32 12.32
N VAL A 5 -12.19 -5.42 12.00
CA VAL A 5 -11.16 -5.44 10.94
C VAL A 5 -11.31 -6.67 10.06
N ILE A 6 -11.27 -6.46 8.75
CA ILE A 6 -11.23 -7.51 7.72
C ILE A 6 -9.92 -7.36 6.93
N ILE A 7 -9.27 -8.47 6.59
CA ILE A 7 -8.14 -8.51 5.66
C ILE A 7 -8.53 -9.40 4.48
N ALA A 8 -8.66 -8.79 3.31
CA ALA A 8 -8.90 -9.46 2.04
C ALA A 8 -7.56 -9.77 1.35
N GLY A 9 -7.21 -11.05 1.25
CA GLY A 9 -5.93 -11.55 0.77
C GLY A 9 -4.94 -11.76 1.91
N PHE A 10 -4.62 -13.01 2.19
CA PHE A 10 -3.72 -13.46 3.25
C PHE A 10 -2.42 -14.11 2.71
N GLY A 11 -1.92 -13.56 1.60
CA GLY A 11 -0.55 -13.79 1.14
C GLY A 11 0.48 -12.96 1.91
N ARG A 12 1.68 -12.82 1.36
CA ARG A 12 2.84 -12.15 2.00
C ARG A 12 2.52 -10.78 2.62
N PHE A 13 1.77 -9.93 1.91
CA PHE A 13 1.41 -8.60 2.40
C PHE A 13 0.40 -8.68 3.56
N GLY A 14 -0.72 -9.37 3.35
CA GLY A 14 -1.78 -9.54 4.34
C GLY A 14 -1.31 -10.25 5.61
N GLN A 15 -0.39 -11.21 5.49
CA GLN A 15 0.22 -11.90 6.64
C GLN A 15 1.00 -10.96 7.53
N ILE A 16 1.79 -10.04 6.97
CA ILE A 16 2.53 -9.06 7.77
C ILE A 16 1.56 -8.13 8.51
N VAL A 17 0.54 -7.60 7.82
CA VAL A 17 -0.47 -6.74 8.44
C VAL A 17 -1.22 -7.50 9.55
N GLY A 18 -1.71 -8.70 9.26
CA GLY A 18 -2.43 -9.54 10.22
C GLY A 18 -1.60 -9.86 11.44
N ARG A 19 -0.33 -10.26 11.28
CA ARG A 19 0.58 -10.55 12.41
C ARG A 19 0.76 -9.35 13.34
N VAL A 20 0.94 -8.14 12.79
CA VAL A 20 1.08 -6.91 13.59
C VAL A 20 -0.22 -6.61 14.37
N LEU A 21 -1.38 -6.73 13.72
CA LEU A 21 -2.67 -6.50 14.37
C LEU A 21 -2.94 -7.52 15.48
N ILE A 22 -2.67 -8.79 15.23
CA ILE A 22 -2.86 -9.88 16.18
C ILE A 22 -1.94 -9.70 17.39
N ALA A 23 -0.67 -9.31 17.17
CA ALA A 23 0.26 -9.00 18.26
C ALA A 23 -0.23 -7.83 19.14
N LYS A 24 -1.08 -6.94 18.61
CA LYS A 24 -1.73 -5.85 19.36
C LYS A 24 -3.03 -6.29 20.07
N GLY A 25 -3.44 -7.55 19.92
CA GLY A 25 -4.69 -8.09 20.46
C GLY A 25 -5.92 -7.84 19.57
N ILE A 26 -5.71 -7.45 18.31
CA ILE A 26 -6.78 -7.24 17.33
C ILE A 26 -6.86 -8.49 16.46
N THR A 27 -7.96 -9.23 16.52
CA THR A 27 -8.17 -10.43 15.70
C THR A 27 -8.99 -10.07 14.45
N PRO A 28 -8.36 -9.92 13.27
CA PRO A 28 -9.10 -9.65 12.04
C PRO A 28 -9.87 -10.88 11.56
N THR A 29 -10.93 -10.66 10.79
CA THR A 29 -11.48 -11.69 9.89
C THR A 29 -10.63 -11.73 8.63
N LEU A 30 -10.14 -12.91 8.24
CA LEU A 30 -9.31 -13.09 7.05
C LEU A 30 -10.16 -13.67 5.91
N ILE A 31 -9.89 -13.25 4.67
CA ILE A 31 -10.48 -13.83 3.46
C ILE A 31 -9.33 -14.20 2.52
N ASP A 32 -9.28 -15.43 2.04
CA ASP A 32 -8.29 -15.88 1.05
C ASP A 32 -8.90 -16.89 0.07
N ASN A 33 -8.36 -16.96 -1.14
CA ASN A 33 -8.83 -17.86 -2.20
C ASN A 33 -7.90 -19.07 -2.41
N ASP A 34 -6.79 -19.18 -1.68
CA ASP A 34 -5.94 -20.35 -1.63
C ASP A 34 -6.38 -21.26 -0.47
N PRO A 35 -6.96 -22.44 -0.74
CA PRO A 35 -7.44 -23.33 0.31
C PRO A 35 -6.32 -23.78 1.27
N ASN A 36 -5.07 -23.89 0.78
CA ASN A 36 -3.94 -24.27 1.62
C ASN A 36 -3.62 -23.18 2.64
N GLN A 37 -3.71 -21.91 2.24
CA GLN A 37 -3.49 -20.78 3.15
C GLN A 37 -4.61 -20.68 4.18
N VAL A 38 -5.86 -20.92 3.77
CA VAL A 38 -7.01 -20.94 4.68
C VAL A 38 -6.86 -22.02 5.74
N ASP A 39 -6.51 -23.24 5.34
CA ASP A 39 -6.36 -24.36 6.26
C ASP A 39 -5.21 -24.13 7.24
N LEU A 40 -4.05 -23.67 6.75
CA LEU A 40 -2.91 -23.32 7.59
C LEU A 40 -3.27 -22.22 8.60
N THR A 41 -3.96 -21.19 8.14
CA THR A 41 -4.40 -20.06 8.98
C THR A 41 -5.37 -20.49 10.07
N ARG A 42 -6.30 -21.39 9.75
CA ARG A 42 -7.24 -21.98 10.73
C ARG A 42 -6.53 -22.86 11.76
N GLN A 43 -5.48 -23.59 11.38
CA GLN A 43 -4.67 -24.37 12.33
C GLN A 43 -3.99 -23.49 13.38
N PHE A 44 -3.65 -22.24 13.05
CA PHE A 44 -3.15 -21.24 14.00
C PHE A 44 -4.26 -20.58 14.83
N GLY A 45 -5.52 -21.04 14.71
CA GLY A 45 -6.68 -20.53 15.44
C GLY A 45 -7.22 -19.21 14.88
N TRP A 46 -6.83 -18.80 13.67
CA TRP A 46 -7.29 -17.55 13.07
C TRP A 46 -8.55 -17.78 12.24
N ARG A 47 -9.48 -16.83 12.33
CA ARG A 47 -10.72 -16.85 11.55
C ARG A 47 -10.43 -16.51 10.10
N CYS A 48 -10.63 -17.48 9.21
CA CYS A 48 -10.37 -17.33 7.79
C CYS A 48 -11.50 -17.93 6.96
N TYR A 49 -12.04 -17.13 6.04
CA TYR A 49 -13.03 -17.49 5.05
C TYR A 49 -12.33 -17.83 3.74
N TYR A 50 -12.76 -18.93 3.14
CA TYR A 50 -12.34 -19.30 1.79
C TYR A 50 -13.29 -18.64 0.79
N GLY A 51 -12.76 -17.83 -0.12
CA GLY A 51 -13.57 -17.20 -1.15
C GLY A 51 -12.85 -16.08 -1.90
N ASP A 52 -13.50 -15.63 -2.97
CA ASP A 52 -13.09 -14.43 -3.68
C ASP A 52 -13.60 -13.19 -2.93
N ALA A 53 -12.67 -12.42 -2.36
CA ALA A 53 -12.97 -11.22 -1.59
C ALA A 53 -13.57 -10.08 -2.43
N SER A 54 -13.54 -10.15 -3.77
CA SER A 54 -14.22 -9.19 -4.64
C SER A 54 -15.76 -9.36 -4.59
N ARG A 55 -16.24 -10.53 -4.16
CA ARG A 55 -17.67 -10.82 -4.11
C ARG A 55 -18.33 -10.20 -2.88
N LEU A 56 -19.49 -9.59 -3.13
CA LEU A 56 -20.32 -8.96 -2.12
C LEU A 56 -20.69 -9.91 -0.98
N ASP A 57 -21.16 -11.12 -1.32
CA ASP A 57 -21.64 -12.10 -0.34
C ASP A 57 -20.51 -12.59 0.58
N VAL A 58 -19.30 -12.77 0.04
CA VAL A 58 -18.11 -13.13 0.82
C VAL A 58 -17.73 -12.00 1.81
N LEU A 59 -17.82 -10.73 1.39
CA LEU A 59 -17.58 -9.60 2.29
C LEU A 59 -18.65 -9.50 3.39
N GLU A 60 -19.92 -9.74 3.05
CA GLU A 60 -21.03 -9.76 4.02
C GLU A 60 -20.86 -10.88 5.04
N GLU A 61 -20.53 -12.11 4.60
CA GLU A 61 -20.24 -13.23 5.49
C GLU A 61 -19.04 -12.95 6.42
N ALA A 62 -18.03 -12.22 5.91
CA ALA A 62 -16.87 -11.80 6.69
C ALA A 62 -17.18 -10.68 7.71
N GLY A 63 -18.39 -10.10 7.67
CA GLY A 63 -18.86 -9.09 8.62
C GLY A 63 -18.58 -7.64 8.22
N ILE A 64 -18.44 -7.34 6.92
CA ILE A 64 -18.10 -5.98 6.43
C ILE A 64 -19.08 -4.90 6.89
N VAL A 65 -20.36 -5.27 7.10
CA VAL A 65 -21.43 -4.36 7.53
C VAL A 65 -21.09 -3.65 8.84
N GLU A 66 -20.45 -4.36 9.77
CA GLU A 66 -20.04 -3.84 11.08
C GLU A 66 -18.55 -3.49 11.18
N ALA A 67 -17.78 -3.75 10.12
CA ALA A 67 -16.35 -3.52 10.11
C ALA A 67 -16.02 -2.03 10.19
N LYS A 68 -14.91 -1.70 10.84
CA LYS A 68 -14.34 -0.33 10.87
C LYS A 68 -13.26 -0.16 9.81
N LEU A 69 -12.58 -1.25 9.47
CA LEU A 69 -11.43 -1.27 8.57
C LEU A 69 -11.49 -2.50 7.66
N LEU A 70 -11.31 -2.27 6.37
CA LEU A 70 -10.96 -3.28 5.39
C LEU A 70 -9.52 -3.05 4.92
N VAL A 71 -8.69 -4.07 5.05
CA VAL A 71 -7.37 -4.11 4.42
C VAL A 71 -7.49 -4.91 3.13
N ILE A 72 -7.32 -4.25 1.99
CA ILE A 72 -7.29 -4.90 0.67
C ILE A 72 -5.84 -5.23 0.34
N ALA A 73 -5.48 -6.51 0.45
CA ALA A 73 -4.14 -7.04 0.30
C ALA A 73 -4.00 -8.12 -0.79
N VAL A 74 -5.03 -8.29 -1.63
CA VAL A 74 -5.04 -9.18 -2.80
C VAL A 74 -3.99 -8.74 -3.83
N ASN A 75 -3.53 -9.66 -4.68
CA ASN A 75 -2.53 -9.38 -5.71
C ASN A 75 -3.15 -8.85 -7.03
N ASP A 76 -4.44 -9.12 -7.24
CA ASP A 76 -5.14 -8.78 -8.46
C ASP A 76 -5.55 -7.30 -8.45
N VAL A 77 -5.13 -6.55 -9.47
CA VAL A 77 -5.31 -5.10 -9.56
C VAL A 77 -6.76 -4.75 -9.83
N GLU A 78 -7.43 -5.51 -10.71
CA GLU A 78 -8.83 -5.26 -11.07
C GLU A 78 -9.73 -5.56 -9.87
N ALA A 79 -9.55 -6.71 -9.23
CA ALA A 79 -10.29 -7.09 -8.02
C ALA A 79 -10.07 -6.09 -6.87
N THR A 80 -8.86 -5.54 -6.74
CA THR A 80 -8.55 -4.49 -5.75
C THR A 80 -9.39 -3.25 -5.99
N LEU A 81 -9.44 -2.78 -7.24
CA LEU A 81 -10.17 -1.57 -7.62
C LEU A 81 -11.69 -1.76 -7.51
N GLU A 82 -12.21 -2.90 -7.96
CA GLU A 82 -13.63 -3.23 -7.87
C GLU A 82 -14.10 -3.31 -6.41
N MET A 83 -13.34 -4.01 -5.57
CA MET A 83 -13.62 -4.11 -4.14
C MET A 83 -13.59 -2.74 -3.46
N ALA A 84 -12.61 -1.90 -3.79
CA ALA A 84 -12.52 -0.55 -3.25
C ALA A 84 -13.75 0.30 -3.64
N LYS A 85 -14.18 0.26 -4.91
CA LYS A 85 -15.39 0.95 -5.39
C LYS A 85 -16.63 0.46 -4.66
N LEU A 86 -16.83 -0.86 -4.62
CA LEU A 86 -17.97 -1.50 -3.99
C LEU A 86 -18.11 -1.09 -2.52
N VAL A 87 -17.00 -1.13 -1.77
CA VAL A 87 -17.00 -0.81 -0.33
C VAL A 87 -17.24 0.68 -0.10
N LYS A 88 -16.64 1.57 -0.91
CA LYS A 88 -16.94 3.01 -0.83
C LYS A 88 -18.40 3.34 -1.12
N GLU A 89 -19.01 2.63 -2.07
CA GLU A 89 -20.41 2.84 -2.45
C GLU A 89 -21.38 2.32 -1.39
N ARG A 90 -21.19 1.09 -0.91
CA ARG A 90 -22.15 0.41 -0.03
C ARG A 90 -21.92 0.64 1.46
N TRP A 91 -20.66 0.77 1.86
CA TRP A 91 -20.26 0.91 3.26
C TRP A 91 -19.27 2.07 3.45
N PRO A 92 -19.69 3.33 3.16
CA PRO A 92 -18.81 4.49 3.23
C PRO A 92 -18.21 4.75 4.63
N GLN A 93 -18.77 4.13 5.67
CA GLN A 93 -18.22 4.14 7.04
C GLN A 93 -16.94 3.32 7.18
N VAL A 94 -16.75 2.28 6.36
CA VAL A 94 -15.60 1.37 6.43
C VAL A 94 -14.37 2.08 5.89
N LYS A 95 -13.33 2.19 6.71
CA LYS A 95 -12.04 2.73 6.26
C LYS A 95 -11.31 1.68 5.45
N ILE A 96 -10.57 2.11 4.43
CA ILE A 96 -9.84 1.21 3.53
C ILE A 96 -8.34 1.50 3.65
N VAL A 97 -7.57 0.46 3.93
CA VAL A 97 -6.12 0.43 3.68
C VAL A 97 -5.90 -0.49 2.49
N VAL A 98 -5.32 0.01 1.41
CA VAL A 98 -5.24 -0.73 0.14
C VAL A 98 -3.80 -0.85 -0.32
N ARG A 99 -3.42 -2.07 -0.72
CA ARG A 99 -2.19 -2.35 -1.44
C ARG A 99 -2.34 -1.92 -2.90
N ALA A 100 -1.33 -1.25 -3.44
CA ALA A 100 -1.16 -1.06 -4.87
C ALA A 100 0.06 -1.86 -5.35
N ARG A 101 -0.05 -2.52 -6.50
CA ARG A 101 1.06 -3.31 -7.06
C ARG A 101 2.12 -2.40 -7.69
N SER A 102 1.70 -1.31 -8.32
CA SER A 102 2.60 -0.38 -9.01
C SER A 102 2.20 1.09 -8.80
N ARG A 103 3.00 2.00 -9.37
CA ARG A 103 2.67 3.44 -9.42
C ARG A 103 1.41 3.70 -10.25
N THR A 104 1.23 2.96 -11.34
CA THR A 104 0.07 3.10 -12.23
C THR A 104 -1.22 2.74 -11.49
N ASP A 105 -1.23 1.60 -10.81
CA ASP A 105 -2.40 1.12 -10.06
C ASP A 105 -2.75 2.07 -8.89
N ALA A 106 -1.74 2.73 -8.33
CA ALA A 106 -1.95 3.72 -7.28
C ALA A 106 -2.76 4.94 -7.78
N PHE A 107 -2.70 5.30 -9.06
CA PHE A 107 -3.48 6.43 -9.59
C PHE A 107 -4.98 6.15 -9.55
N ASP A 108 -5.42 4.97 -9.99
CA ASP A 108 -6.85 4.63 -10.01
C ASP A 108 -7.44 4.57 -8.60
N LEU A 109 -6.66 4.11 -7.63
CA LEU A 109 -7.06 4.11 -6.22
C LEU A 109 -7.08 5.53 -5.61
N ARG A 110 -6.19 6.42 -6.04
CA ARG A 110 -6.17 7.84 -5.62
C ARG A 110 -7.38 8.61 -6.14
N GLU A 111 -7.88 8.29 -7.34
CA GLU A 111 -9.14 8.86 -7.85
C GLU A 111 -10.36 8.48 -7.00
N LEU A 112 -10.24 7.39 -6.23
CA LEU A 112 -11.22 7.00 -5.22
C LEU A 112 -10.92 7.63 -3.86
N ASP A 113 -10.14 8.70 -3.78
CA ASP A 113 -9.69 9.35 -2.52
C ASP A 113 -9.02 8.37 -1.53
N LEU A 114 -8.41 7.30 -2.03
CA LEU A 114 -7.64 6.36 -1.21
C LEU A 114 -6.16 6.71 -1.22
N HIS A 115 -5.46 6.32 -0.17
CA HIS A 115 -4.02 6.48 -0.04
C HIS A 115 -3.33 5.11 -0.11
N PRO A 116 -3.13 4.54 -1.32
CA PRO A 116 -2.59 3.20 -1.48
C PRO A 116 -1.13 3.07 -1.02
N ILE A 117 -0.82 1.92 -0.45
CA ILE A 117 0.54 1.49 -0.12
C ILE A 117 1.09 0.67 -1.29
N ARG A 118 2.07 1.23 -2.02
CA ARG A 118 2.75 0.52 -3.11
C ARG A 118 3.61 -0.61 -2.54
N GLU A 119 3.39 -1.83 -3.01
CA GLU A 119 3.83 -3.06 -2.34
C GLU A 119 5.35 -3.18 -2.15
N THR A 120 6.15 -2.69 -3.09
CA THR A 120 7.62 -2.76 -3.04
C THR A 120 8.26 -1.45 -2.59
N PHE A 121 7.53 -0.34 -2.57
CA PHE A 121 8.10 1.00 -2.46
C PHE A 121 8.96 1.15 -1.20
N TYR A 122 8.39 0.86 -0.02
CA TYR A 122 9.10 1.00 1.25
C TYR A 122 10.28 0.02 1.40
N SER A 123 10.15 -1.20 0.88
CA SER A 123 11.25 -2.17 0.87
C SER A 123 12.39 -1.71 -0.05
N SER A 124 12.06 -1.10 -1.20
CA SER A 124 13.04 -0.53 -2.11
C SER A 124 13.72 0.72 -1.54
N LEU A 125 13.03 1.53 -0.75
CA LEU A 125 13.64 2.65 -0.01
C LEU A 125 14.68 2.16 1.00
N GLU A 126 14.38 1.09 1.75
CA GLU A 126 15.35 0.48 2.67
C GLU A 126 16.54 -0.12 1.91
N ALA A 127 16.32 -0.79 0.77
CA ALA A 127 17.40 -1.30 -0.07
C ALA A 127 18.28 -0.16 -0.63
N ALA A 128 17.68 0.96 -1.04
CA ALA A 128 18.40 2.15 -1.49
C ALA A 128 19.24 2.76 -0.36
N LYS A 129 18.67 2.84 0.85
CA LYS A 129 19.39 3.28 2.06
C LYS A 129 20.64 2.43 2.31
N GLN A 130 20.49 1.10 2.28
CA GLN A 130 21.61 0.17 2.50
C GLN A 130 22.67 0.30 1.41
N SER A 131 22.24 0.48 0.16
CA SER A 131 23.13 0.71 -0.98
C SER A 131 23.99 1.96 -0.77
N LEU A 132 23.38 3.09 -0.37
CA LEU A 132 24.09 4.33 -0.07
C LEU A 132 25.15 4.13 1.03
N ILE A 133 24.79 3.43 2.10
CA ILE A 133 25.73 3.14 3.20
C ILE A 133 26.92 2.30 2.71
N ILE A 134 26.66 1.26 1.90
CA ILE A 134 27.71 0.37 1.39
C ILE A 134 28.70 1.12 0.48
N ILE A 135 28.23 2.10 -0.30
CA ILE A 135 29.09 2.88 -1.21
C ILE A 135 29.81 4.05 -0.53
N GLY A 136 29.58 4.28 0.78
CA GLY A 136 30.37 5.21 1.58
C GLY A 136 29.58 6.30 2.33
N GLU A 137 28.25 6.36 2.18
CA GLU A 137 27.43 7.33 2.94
C GLU A 137 27.32 6.96 4.42
N THR A 138 27.19 7.96 5.28
CA THR A 138 26.85 7.70 6.69
C THR A 138 25.40 7.25 6.84
N ALA A 139 25.10 6.45 7.86
CA ALA A 139 23.73 5.99 8.12
C ALA A 139 22.72 7.15 8.32
N THR A 140 23.18 8.25 8.94
CA THR A 140 22.39 9.47 9.14
C THR A 140 22.10 10.18 7.81
N ALA A 141 23.12 10.37 6.96
CA ALA A 141 22.99 10.99 5.64
C ALA A 141 22.05 10.17 4.74
N ALA A 142 22.28 8.87 4.62
CA ALA A 142 21.43 7.96 3.87
C ALA A 142 19.97 7.99 4.35
N GLY A 143 19.75 8.05 5.67
CA GLY A 143 18.41 8.20 6.25
C GLY A 143 17.70 9.49 5.84
N ARG A 144 18.43 10.62 5.78
CA ARG A 144 17.89 11.92 5.35
C ARG A 144 17.56 11.92 3.86
N ILE A 145 18.49 11.43 3.01
CA ILE A 145 18.31 11.25 1.57
C ILE A 145 17.02 10.46 1.27
N ILE A 146 16.83 9.31 1.93
CA ILE A 146 15.68 8.44 1.70
C ILE A 146 14.37 9.09 2.13
N LYS A 147 14.35 9.77 3.28
CA LYS A 147 13.16 10.48 3.76
C LYS A 147 12.75 11.61 2.81
N GLN A 148 13.73 12.31 2.26
CA GLN A 148 13.48 13.40 1.31
C GLN A 148 13.03 12.86 -0.06
N PHE A 149 13.63 11.76 -0.54
CA PHE A 149 13.17 11.05 -1.73
C PHE A 149 11.73 10.55 -1.56
N GLU A 150 11.39 9.95 -0.42
CA GLU A 150 10.04 9.47 -0.12
C GLU A 150 9.00 10.60 -0.24
N LYS A 151 9.30 11.75 0.39
CA LYS A 151 8.45 12.94 0.33
C LYS A 151 8.27 13.43 -1.11
N HIS A 152 9.36 13.61 -1.85
CA HIS A 152 9.32 14.06 -3.26
C HIS A 152 8.53 13.10 -4.13
N ASP A 153 8.72 11.79 -3.97
CA ASP A 153 8.03 10.79 -4.76
C ASP A 153 6.50 10.82 -4.54
N MET A 154 6.06 11.02 -3.28
CA MET A 154 4.65 11.21 -2.94
C MET A 154 4.07 12.50 -3.55
N GLU A 155 4.79 13.62 -3.47
CA GLU A 155 4.37 14.89 -4.07
C GLU A 155 4.25 14.78 -5.60
N GLN A 156 5.20 14.10 -6.25
CA GLN A 156 5.16 13.82 -7.68
C GLN A 156 4.00 12.90 -8.06
N LEU A 157 3.64 11.93 -7.22
CA LEU A 157 2.48 11.07 -7.46
C LEU A 157 1.20 11.92 -7.52
N GLU A 158 1.01 12.83 -6.56
CA GLU A 158 -0.15 13.74 -6.53
C GLU A 158 -0.15 14.74 -7.69
N ALA A 159 1.00 15.31 -8.04
CA ALA A 159 1.12 16.22 -9.18
C ALA A 159 0.78 15.50 -10.50
N THR A 160 1.27 14.27 -10.67
CA THR A 160 1.05 13.47 -11.86
C THR A 160 -0.41 13.07 -12.04
N LEU A 161 -1.13 12.79 -10.95
CA LEU A 161 -2.55 12.42 -10.99
C LEU A 161 -3.39 13.45 -11.78
N LYS A 162 -3.10 14.75 -11.60
CA LYS A 162 -3.84 15.87 -12.24
C LYS A 162 -3.68 15.92 -13.76
N ILE A 163 -2.60 15.34 -14.29
CA ILE A 163 -2.21 15.43 -15.70
C ILE A 163 -2.11 14.06 -16.36
N ARG A 164 -2.58 13.00 -15.70
CA ARG A 164 -2.34 11.59 -16.09
C ARG A 164 -2.83 11.23 -17.50
N HIS A 165 -3.80 11.98 -18.03
CA HIS A 165 -4.36 11.77 -19.37
C HIS A 165 -3.67 12.63 -20.45
N ASP A 166 -2.75 13.52 -20.06
CA ASP A 166 -1.94 14.34 -20.98
C ASP A 166 -0.51 13.79 -21.07
N ARG A 167 -0.26 13.05 -22.15
CA ARG A 167 1.06 12.42 -22.40
C ARG A 167 2.21 13.43 -22.48
N LYS A 168 1.96 14.65 -23.00
CA LYS A 168 3.02 15.68 -23.11
C LYS A 168 3.32 16.27 -21.75
N ALA A 169 2.28 16.62 -20.99
CA ALA A 169 2.46 17.12 -19.63
C ALA A 169 3.15 16.08 -18.74
N LEU A 170 2.79 14.80 -18.85
CA LEU A 170 3.44 13.69 -18.16
C LEU A 170 4.95 13.63 -18.42
N SER A 171 5.35 13.66 -19.69
CA SER A 171 6.77 13.61 -20.06
C SER A 171 7.54 14.80 -19.50
N SER A 172 6.96 16.00 -19.55
CA SER A 172 7.57 17.20 -18.99
C SER A 172 7.71 17.11 -17.47
N GLN A 173 6.67 16.62 -16.79
CA GLN A 173 6.65 16.47 -15.34
C GLN A 173 7.68 15.44 -14.86
N MET A 174 7.85 14.32 -15.58
CA MET A 174 8.83 13.30 -15.24
C MET A 174 10.27 13.82 -15.37
N GLU A 175 10.56 14.60 -16.41
CA GLU A 175 11.88 15.20 -16.60
C GLU A 175 12.17 16.25 -15.52
N GLN A 176 11.19 17.09 -15.20
CA GLN A 176 11.30 18.04 -14.11
C GLN A 176 11.52 17.34 -12.76
N GLY A 177 10.72 16.31 -12.45
CA GLY A 177 10.85 15.56 -11.21
C GLY A 177 12.21 14.88 -11.04
N ARG A 178 12.85 14.47 -12.15
CA ARG A 178 14.22 13.93 -12.15
C ARG A 178 15.25 15.01 -11.82
N GLN A 179 15.13 16.19 -12.41
CA GLN A 179 16.02 17.31 -12.14
C GLN A 179 15.85 17.87 -10.71
N ASP A 180 14.61 17.93 -10.23
CA ASP A 180 14.28 18.34 -8.87
C ASP A 180 14.91 17.41 -7.85
N LEU A 181 14.77 16.09 -8.05
CA LEU A 181 15.37 15.10 -7.17
C LEU A 181 16.89 15.23 -7.12
N LYS A 182 17.54 15.38 -8.29
CA LYS A 182 18.99 15.59 -8.35
C LYS A 182 19.42 16.80 -7.52
N THR A 183 18.77 17.94 -7.74
CA THR A 183 19.05 19.20 -7.04
C THR A 183 18.88 19.05 -5.52
N LEU A 184 17.81 18.40 -5.11
CA LEU A 184 17.46 18.17 -3.72
C LEU A 184 18.47 17.26 -3.01
N LEU A 185 19.02 16.26 -3.70
CA LEU A 185 20.07 15.40 -3.14
C LEU A 185 21.44 16.11 -3.08
N GLU A 186 21.78 16.92 -4.10
CA GLU A 186 23.01 17.72 -4.11
C GLU A 186 23.03 18.75 -2.97
N MET A 187 21.89 19.40 -2.69
CA MET A 187 21.77 20.33 -1.57
C MET A 187 22.01 19.64 -0.22
N GLU A 188 21.53 18.41 -0.05
CA GLU A 188 21.71 17.65 1.19
C GLU A 188 23.18 17.26 1.39
N SER A 189 23.86 16.77 0.34
CA SER A 189 25.30 16.48 0.38
C SER A 189 26.12 17.71 0.79
N ASN A 190 25.82 18.89 0.24
CA ASN A 190 26.52 20.13 0.61
C ASN A 190 26.22 20.58 2.04
N SER A 191 25.01 20.32 2.55
CA SER A 191 24.63 20.62 3.94
C SER A 191 25.27 19.68 4.98
N LEU A 192 25.80 18.54 4.53
CA LEU A 192 26.52 17.57 5.36
C LEU A 192 28.02 17.90 5.49
N GLU A 193 28.56 18.67 4.55
CA GLU A 193 29.97 19.11 4.52
C GLU A 193 30.22 20.42 5.30
N THR A 194 29.15 21.09 5.76
CA THR A 194 29.19 22.35 6.53
C THR A 194 28.84 22.15 8.00
#